data_AF-A0A2N1RQD2-F1
#
_entry.id   AF-A0A2N1RQD2-F1
#
_cell.length_a   1.000
_cell.length_b   1.000
_cell.length_c   1.000
_cell.angle_alpha   90.00
_cell.angle_beta   90.00
_cell.angle_gamma   90.00
#
_symmetry.space_group_name_H-M   'P 1'
#
loop_
_entity.id
_entity.type
_entity.pdbx_description
1 polymer ?
#
loop_
_entity_poly.entity_id
_entity_poly.type
_entity_poly.pdbx_seq_one_letter_code
_entity_poly.pdbx_strand_id
1 'polypeptide(L)'
;MKKLILTLLLTMFIFTPCYYLEADIPISILKIGVYNNPPKISVSESGTASGYHVDILEAILKDTPYKIEYYPGTWEEGLTRLKNGGIDIMPDVAWSEKRAAVYDFNNEYVLLNWASVYSSKTAIINIITDLNTKKVAVMRNSIHTEGKYGIINQVASFGISCEFIYVDTYEEAFELIDNGTADAAVVNRLYGLMNEESSSVKRTSIVFNPSQIRYAFTKNKPGNSNLIKLIDSR
;
A
#
# COMPACT_ATOMS: atom_id res chain seq x y z
N MET A 1 58.17 -36.79 39.65
CA MET A 1 58.13 -35.36 39.24
C MET A 1 57.61 -35.14 37.81
N LYS A 2 58.04 -35.90 36.79
CA LYS A 2 57.54 -35.74 35.39
C LYS A 2 56.04 -36.04 35.17
N LYS A 3 55.43 -36.94 35.95
CA LYS A 3 53.99 -37.25 35.85
C LYS A 3 53.07 -36.20 36.50
N LEU A 4 53.58 -35.37 37.41
CA LEU A 4 52.77 -34.35 38.11
C LEU A 4 52.65 -33.06 37.27
N ILE A 5 53.65 -32.77 36.43
CA ILE A 5 53.65 -31.63 35.50
C ILE A 5 52.69 -31.88 34.32
N LEU A 6 52.52 -33.14 33.91
CA LEU A 6 51.63 -33.50 32.80
C LEU A 6 50.14 -33.39 33.19
N THR A 7 49.80 -33.65 34.46
CA THR A 7 48.41 -33.49 34.94
C THR A 7 48.03 -32.01 35.09
N LEU A 8 48.97 -31.13 35.43
CA LEU A 8 48.72 -29.70 35.58
C LEU A 8 48.51 -28.98 34.22
N LEU A 9 49.12 -29.48 33.15
CA LEU A 9 48.96 -28.97 31.79
C LEU A 9 47.64 -29.41 31.13
N LEU A 10 47.01 -30.50 31.60
CA LEU A 10 45.75 -31.01 31.02
C LEU A 10 44.50 -30.35 31.63
N THR A 11 44.58 -29.80 32.85
CA THR A 11 43.47 -29.07 33.49
C THR A 11 43.37 -27.60 33.06
N MET A 12 44.41 -27.05 32.41
CA MET A 12 44.44 -25.64 32.01
C MET A 12 43.78 -25.37 30.64
N PHE A 13 43.26 -26.41 29.96
CA PHE A 13 42.62 -26.29 28.65
C PHE A 13 41.07 -26.28 28.70
N ILE A 14 40.45 -26.41 29.87
CA ILE A 14 38.98 -26.56 30.01
C ILE A 14 38.29 -25.23 30.43
N PHE A 15 39.05 -24.18 30.75
CA PHE A 15 38.50 -22.86 31.10
C PHE A 15 38.88 -21.79 30.06
N THR A 16 38.70 -22.08 28.76
CA THR A 16 38.49 -20.97 27.82
C THR A 16 37.03 -20.53 28.01
N PRO A 17 36.75 -19.40 28.69
CA PRO A 17 35.41 -18.83 28.64
C PRO A 17 35.08 -18.65 27.15
N CYS A 18 34.09 -19.41 26.69
CA CYS A 18 33.48 -19.18 25.40
C CYS A 18 32.79 -17.82 25.51
N TYR A 19 33.53 -16.75 25.19
CA TYR A 19 32.94 -15.46 24.96
C TYR A 19 32.04 -15.63 23.75
N TYR A 20 30.74 -15.82 24.00
CA TYR A 20 29.74 -15.55 22.99
C TYR A 20 29.90 -14.07 22.68
N LEU A 21 30.64 -13.75 21.60
CA LEU A 21 30.39 -12.49 20.92
C LEU A 21 28.92 -12.57 20.52
N GLU A 22 28.07 -11.79 21.17
CA GLU A 22 26.78 -11.41 20.58
C GLU A 22 27.14 -10.84 19.21
N ALA A 23 26.92 -11.62 18.16
CA ALA A 23 27.05 -11.11 16.81
C ALA A 23 25.99 -10.02 16.69
N ASP A 24 26.43 -8.76 16.63
CA ASP A 24 25.56 -7.62 16.30
C ASP A 24 24.87 -7.99 14.98
N ILE A 25 23.58 -8.33 15.06
CA ILE A 25 22.80 -8.64 13.86
C ILE A 25 22.75 -7.33 13.07
N PRO A 26 23.33 -7.28 11.86
CA PRO A 26 23.44 -6.02 11.13
C PRO A 26 22.03 -5.51 10.84
N ILE A 27 21.74 -4.32 11.37
CA ILE A 27 20.46 -3.66 11.17
C ILE A 27 20.33 -3.31 9.69
N SER A 28 19.28 -3.83 9.06
CA SER A 28 18.95 -3.54 7.66
C SER A 28 17.93 -2.41 7.58
N ILE A 29 18.21 -1.39 6.77
CA ILE A 29 17.27 -0.30 6.51
C ILE A 29 16.29 -0.76 5.42
N LEU A 30 14.99 -0.71 5.71
CA LEU A 30 13.91 -0.90 4.75
C LEU A 30 13.37 0.46 4.31
N LYS A 31 13.44 0.71 3.01
CA LYS A 31 12.92 1.93 2.39
C LYS A 31 11.44 1.75 2.05
N ILE A 32 10.56 2.52 2.68
CA ILE A 32 9.11 2.37 2.54
C ILE A 32 8.53 3.61 1.86
N GLY A 33 7.90 3.44 0.71
CA GLY A 33 7.15 4.53 0.06
C GLY A 33 5.86 4.84 0.82
N VAL A 34 5.55 6.12 1.01
CA VAL A 34 4.32 6.55 1.67
C VAL A 34 3.68 7.71 0.90
N TYR A 35 2.36 7.73 0.88
CA TYR A 35 1.57 8.76 0.20
C TYR A 35 0.29 9.02 0.99
N ASN A 36 -0.30 10.20 0.82
CA ASN A 36 -1.47 10.58 1.59
C ASN A 36 -2.75 9.90 1.04
N ASN A 37 -3.27 8.93 1.78
CA ASN A 37 -4.51 8.22 1.48
C ASN A 37 -5.20 7.77 2.79
N PRO A 38 -5.59 8.72 3.66
CA PRO A 38 -6.20 8.40 4.93
C PRO A 38 -7.53 7.64 4.76
N PRO A 39 -7.90 6.74 5.70
CA PRO A 39 -7.18 6.41 6.94
C PRO A 39 -6.08 5.35 6.75
N LYS A 40 -5.75 5.00 5.50
CA LYS A 40 -4.85 3.89 5.18
C LYS A 40 -3.40 4.24 5.46
N ILE A 41 -3.01 5.40 4.95
CA ILE A 41 -1.71 6.02 5.16
C ILE A 41 -1.95 7.52 5.24
N SER A 42 -1.42 8.15 6.28
CA SER A 42 -1.33 9.60 6.44
C SER A 42 0.14 9.97 6.49
N VAL A 43 0.50 11.13 5.94
CA VAL A 43 1.88 11.64 5.95
C VAL A 43 1.86 13.06 6.51
N SER A 44 2.58 13.31 7.60
CA SER A 44 2.71 14.64 8.17
C SER A 44 3.66 15.52 7.34
N GLU A 45 3.63 16.84 7.59
CA GLU A 45 4.59 17.79 6.99
C GLU A 45 6.05 17.44 7.32
N SER A 46 6.30 16.83 8.49
CA SER A 46 7.63 16.35 8.90
C SER A 46 8.05 15.02 8.23
N GLY A 47 7.22 14.46 7.33
CA GLY A 47 7.47 13.19 6.65
C GLY A 47 7.20 11.95 7.51
N THR A 48 6.57 12.10 8.67
CA THR A 48 6.18 10.98 9.53
C THR A 48 4.93 10.31 8.95
N ALA A 49 4.99 9.00 8.78
CA ALA A 49 3.85 8.22 8.28
C ALA A 49 3.04 7.64 9.45
N SER A 50 1.73 7.50 9.26
CA SER A 50 0.82 6.83 10.19
C SER A 50 -0.36 6.21 9.45
N GLY A 51 -1.23 5.51 10.17
CA GLY A 51 -2.41 4.84 9.62
C GLY A 51 -2.20 3.34 9.56
N TYR A 52 -3.27 2.57 9.36
CA TYR A 52 -3.23 1.16 9.71
C TYR A 52 -2.18 0.35 8.90
N HIS A 53 -1.88 0.70 7.64
CA HIS A 53 -0.84 -0.01 6.87
C HIS A 53 0.55 0.20 7.48
N VAL A 54 0.78 1.40 8.00
CA VAL A 54 2.02 1.81 8.68
C VAL A 54 2.08 1.11 10.03
N ASP A 55 1.04 1.25 10.84
CA ASP A 55 0.98 0.72 12.20
C ASP A 55 1.15 -0.83 12.20
N ILE A 56 0.53 -1.52 11.25
CA ILE A 56 0.66 -2.98 11.10
C ILE A 56 2.10 -3.34 10.69
N LEU A 57 2.69 -2.65 9.73
CA LEU A 57 4.04 -2.96 9.26
C LEU A 57 5.08 -2.70 10.37
N GLU A 58 4.94 -1.58 11.09
CA GLU A 58 5.79 -1.27 12.24
C GLU A 58 5.64 -2.32 13.35
N ALA A 59 4.42 -2.75 13.65
CA ALA A 59 4.17 -3.80 14.65
C ALA A 59 4.81 -5.14 14.26
N ILE A 60 4.73 -5.54 12.98
CA ILE A 60 5.37 -6.75 12.46
C ILE A 60 6.90 -6.68 12.60
N LEU A 61 7.48 -5.49 12.35
CA LEU A 61 8.94 -5.30 12.29
C LEU A 61 9.58 -4.92 13.63
N LYS A 62 8.79 -4.63 14.66
CA LYS A 62 9.24 -4.11 15.96
C LYS A 62 10.39 -4.91 16.60
N ASP A 63 10.31 -6.24 16.57
CA ASP A 63 11.29 -7.14 17.21
C ASP A 63 12.20 -7.83 16.17
N THR A 64 12.47 -7.14 15.07
CA THR A 64 13.23 -7.67 13.92
C THR A 64 14.46 -6.80 13.65
N PRO A 65 15.50 -7.28 12.93
CA PRO A 65 16.68 -6.47 12.63
C PRO A 65 16.45 -5.44 11.51
N TYR A 66 15.20 -5.01 11.31
CA TYR A 66 14.84 -4.01 10.30
C TYR A 66 14.54 -2.66 10.96
N LYS A 67 15.08 -1.59 10.37
CA LYS A 67 14.66 -0.20 10.65
C LYS A 67 13.96 0.36 9.43
N ILE A 68 12.86 1.07 9.65
CA ILE A 68 12.08 1.68 8.58
C ILE A 68 12.60 3.09 8.30
N GLU A 69 12.73 3.43 7.02
CA GLU A 69 12.93 4.79 6.53
C GLU A 69 11.81 5.11 5.53
N TYR A 70 11.03 6.16 5.82
CA TYR A 70 9.90 6.56 4.98
C TYR A 70 10.34 7.50 3.86
N TYR A 71 9.79 7.25 2.67
CA TYR A 71 10.03 8.01 1.45
C TYR A 71 8.69 8.61 0.96
N PRO A 72 8.32 9.81 1.45
CA PRO A 72 7.06 10.45 1.08
C PRO A 72 7.04 10.87 -0.40
N GLY A 73 5.84 10.89 -0.98
CA GLY A 73 5.61 11.33 -2.36
C GLY A 73 4.17 11.08 -2.81
N THR A 74 3.90 11.26 -4.09
CA THR A 74 2.61 10.90 -4.69
C THR A 74 2.51 9.38 -4.90
N TRP A 75 1.29 8.90 -5.17
CA TRP A 75 1.05 7.50 -5.55
C TRP A 75 1.93 7.06 -6.73
N GLU A 76 2.00 7.88 -7.77
CA GLU A 76 2.74 7.59 -8.99
C GLU A 76 4.26 7.62 -8.76
N GLU A 77 4.75 8.58 -7.97
CA GLU A 77 6.16 8.62 -7.56
C GLU A 77 6.54 7.36 -6.77
N GLY A 78 5.69 6.93 -5.83
CA GLY A 78 5.90 5.70 -5.06
C GLY A 78 5.99 4.46 -5.94
N LEU A 79 5.04 4.26 -6.86
CA LEU A 79 5.06 3.15 -7.82
C LEU A 79 6.30 3.18 -8.74
N THR A 80 6.72 4.37 -9.16
CA THR A 80 7.92 4.55 -9.98
C THR A 80 9.19 4.21 -9.21
N ARG A 81 9.33 4.70 -7.98
CA ARG A 81 10.45 4.35 -7.09
C ARG A 81 10.48 2.85 -6.83
N LEU A 82 9.34 2.21 -6.57
CA LEU A 82 9.27 0.76 -6.33
C LEU A 82 9.75 -0.03 -7.54
N LYS A 83 9.26 0.33 -8.74
CA LYS A 83 9.64 -0.32 -9.99
C LYS A 83 11.14 -0.21 -10.27
N ASN A 84 11.74 0.92 -9.92
CA ASN A 84 13.16 1.20 -10.14
C ASN A 84 14.06 0.73 -8.99
N GLY A 85 13.51 0.14 -7.92
CA GLY A 85 14.26 -0.27 -6.73
C GLY A 85 14.76 0.88 -5.85
N GLY A 86 14.17 2.07 -5.97
CA GLY A 86 14.45 3.22 -5.10
C GLY A 86 13.82 3.10 -3.71
N ILE A 87 12.74 2.33 -3.59
CA ILE A 87 12.14 1.88 -2.32
C ILE A 87 11.94 0.37 -2.37
N ASP A 88 11.88 -0.26 -1.19
CA ASP A 88 11.80 -1.71 -1.02
C ASP A 88 10.36 -2.20 -0.94
N ILE A 89 9.51 -1.42 -0.26
CA ILE A 89 8.09 -1.73 -0.06
C ILE A 89 7.25 -0.50 -0.39
N MET A 90 6.14 -0.73 -1.09
CA MET A 90 5.02 0.20 -1.18
C MET A 90 3.81 -0.45 -0.50
N PRO A 91 3.35 0.07 0.65
CA PRO A 91 2.10 -0.33 1.26
C PRO A 91 0.87 0.12 0.44
N ASP A 92 -0.29 -0.39 0.81
CA ASP A 92 -1.58 0.00 0.21
C ASP A 92 -1.70 -0.29 -1.32
N VAL A 93 -1.06 -1.35 -1.79
CA VAL A 93 -1.10 -1.71 -3.21
C VAL A 93 -2.08 -2.86 -3.44
N ALA A 94 -3.14 -2.61 -4.21
CA ALA A 94 -4.02 -3.67 -4.68
C ALA A 94 -3.28 -4.68 -5.56
N TRP A 95 -3.44 -5.97 -5.26
CA TRP A 95 -2.90 -7.05 -6.07
C TRP A 95 -3.66 -7.17 -7.40
N SER A 96 -2.92 -7.42 -8.48
CA SER A 96 -3.47 -7.82 -9.78
C SER A 96 -2.37 -8.53 -10.58
N GLU A 97 -2.74 -9.36 -11.56
CA GLU A 97 -1.77 -10.02 -12.44
C GLU A 97 -0.83 -9.00 -13.12
N LYS A 98 -1.38 -7.89 -13.62
CA LYS A 98 -0.61 -6.78 -14.24
C LYS A 98 0.44 -6.22 -13.27
N ARG A 99 0.11 -6.03 -12.00
CA ARG A 99 1.04 -5.53 -10.98
C ARG A 99 2.01 -6.61 -10.51
N ALA A 100 1.57 -7.87 -10.38
CA ALA A 100 2.43 -9.00 -9.99
C ALA A 100 3.50 -9.32 -11.05
N ALA A 101 3.28 -8.94 -12.31
CA ALA A 101 4.29 -9.00 -13.36
C ALA A 101 5.46 -8.01 -13.13
N VAL A 102 5.22 -6.90 -12.41
CA VAL A 102 6.21 -5.83 -12.21
C VAL A 102 6.65 -5.64 -10.75
N TYR A 103 5.95 -6.23 -9.78
CA TYR A 103 6.25 -6.21 -8.36
C TYR A 103 6.16 -7.61 -7.76
N ASP A 104 6.82 -7.84 -6.63
CA ASP A 104 6.49 -8.95 -5.76
C ASP A 104 5.44 -8.51 -4.74
N PHE A 105 4.73 -9.46 -4.15
CA PHE A 105 3.71 -9.20 -3.15
C PHE A 105 3.82 -10.20 -2.02
N ASN A 106 3.43 -9.79 -0.82
CA ASN A 106 3.17 -10.74 0.24
C ASN A 106 1.87 -11.52 -0.06
N ASN A 107 1.62 -12.62 0.66
CA ASN A 107 0.50 -13.52 0.38
C ASN A 107 -0.77 -13.08 1.09
N GLU A 108 -0.65 -12.72 2.37
CA GLU A 108 -1.79 -12.30 3.20
C GLU A 108 -2.16 -10.85 2.90
N TYR A 109 -3.45 -10.57 2.70
CA TYR A 109 -3.87 -9.19 2.48
C TYR A 109 -4.05 -8.46 3.81
N VAL A 110 -3.63 -7.20 3.86
CA VAL A 110 -3.82 -6.34 5.03
C VAL A 110 -5.30 -5.97 5.19
N LEU A 111 -5.98 -5.73 4.06
CA LEU A 111 -7.42 -5.56 4.01
C LEU A 111 -8.03 -5.95 2.66
N LEU A 112 -9.33 -6.16 2.69
CA LEU A 112 -10.18 -6.12 1.52
C LEU A 112 -10.82 -4.74 1.37
N ASN A 113 -10.65 -4.13 0.21
CA ASN A 113 -11.25 -2.84 -0.14
C ASN A 113 -11.99 -2.92 -1.47
N TRP A 114 -12.82 -1.93 -1.79
CA TRP A 114 -13.53 -1.83 -3.07
C TRP A 114 -13.74 -0.37 -3.46
N ALA A 115 -14.16 -0.16 -4.71
CA ALA A 115 -14.52 1.15 -5.22
C ALA A 115 -15.98 1.49 -4.88
N SER A 116 -16.23 2.76 -4.63
CA SER A 116 -17.57 3.34 -4.55
C SER A 116 -17.66 4.55 -5.48
N VAL A 117 -18.79 4.70 -6.17
CA VAL A 117 -19.10 5.92 -6.93
C VAL A 117 -19.83 6.89 -6.02
N TYR A 118 -19.33 8.13 -5.99
CA TYR A 118 -20.00 9.27 -5.39
C TYR A 118 -20.50 10.19 -6.51
N SER A 119 -21.63 10.84 -6.30
CA SER A 119 -22.18 11.82 -7.24
C SER A 119 -22.24 13.21 -6.61
N SER A 120 -22.41 14.24 -7.43
CA SER A 120 -22.93 15.52 -6.92
C SER A 120 -24.33 15.33 -6.33
N LYS A 121 -24.75 16.24 -5.44
CA LYS A 121 -26.10 16.22 -4.86
C LYS A 121 -27.20 16.44 -5.90
N THR A 122 -26.88 17.11 -7.02
CA THR A 122 -27.82 17.41 -8.11
C THR A 122 -27.89 16.30 -9.17
N ALA A 123 -26.88 15.44 -9.26
CA ALA A 123 -26.87 14.33 -10.20
C ALA A 123 -27.75 13.16 -9.73
N ILE A 124 -28.52 12.60 -10.66
CA ILE A 124 -29.29 11.37 -10.48
C ILE A 124 -28.44 10.23 -11.04
N ILE A 125 -27.74 9.53 -10.14
CA ILE A 125 -26.88 8.38 -10.46
C ILE A 125 -27.18 7.30 -9.43
N ASN A 126 -27.96 6.30 -9.82
CA ASN A 126 -28.38 5.19 -8.96
C ASN A 126 -27.72 3.88 -9.38
N ILE A 127 -27.55 3.68 -10.69
CA ILE A 127 -26.96 2.50 -11.32
C ILE A 127 -25.87 2.91 -12.31
N ILE A 128 -24.99 1.97 -12.67
CA ILE A 128 -23.81 2.26 -13.49
C ILE A 128 -24.14 2.87 -14.87
N THR A 129 -25.27 2.49 -15.48
CA THR A 129 -25.71 3.03 -16.77
C THR A 129 -26.09 4.52 -16.71
N ASP A 130 -26.39 5.05 -15.52
CA ASP A 130 -26.67 6.48 -15.30
C ASP A 130 -25.41 7.35 -15.46
N LEU A 131 -24.22 6.73 -15.51
CA LEU A 131 -22.96 7.41 -15.80
C LEU A 131 -22.81 7.77 -17.28
N ASN A 132 -23.71 7.32 -18.16
CA ASN A 132 -23.64 7.65 -19.58
C ASN A 132 -23.63 9.16 -19.79
N THR A 133 -22.70 9.65 -20.60
CA THR A 133 -22.44 11.07 -20.88
C THR A 133 -22.00 11.93 -19.68
N LYS A 134 -21.79 11.33 -18.50
CA LYS A 134 -21.35 12.04 -17.30
C LYS A 134 -19.85 12.28 -17.29
N LYS A 135 -19.45 13.35 -16.60
CA LYS A 135 -18.06 13.61 -16.23
C LYS A 135 -17.72 12.88 -14.95
N VAL A 136 -16.79 11.94 -15.02
CA VAL A 136 -16.42 11.06 -13.90
C VAL A 136 -14.96 11.28 -13.53
N ALA A 137 -14.73 11.84 -12.35
CA ALA A 137 -13.39 12.01 -11.78
C ALA A 137 -12.82 10.64 -11.33
N VAL A 138 -11.60 10.34 -11.75
CA VAL A 138 -10.93 9.06 -11.51
C VAL A 138 -9.44 9.27 -11.20
N MET A 139 -8.92 8.53 -10.22
CA MET A 139 -7.50 8.63 -9.87
C MET A 139 -6.62 7.87 -10.88
N ARG A 140 -5.53 8.48 -11.37
CA ARG A 140 -4.57 7.84 -12.29
C ARG A 140 -3.94 6.59 -11.67
N ASN A 141 -3.68 5.58 -12.50
CA ASN A 141 -3.03 4.34 -12.07
C ASN A 141 -3.73 3.60 -10.91
N SER A 142 -4.99 3.94 -10.61
CA SER A 142 -5.80 3.26 -9.60
C SER A 142 -6.32 1.94 -10.16
N ILE A 143 -6.35 0.91 -9.30
CA ILE A 143 -6.99 -0.36 -9.64
C ILE A 143 -8.49 -0.18 -9.92
N HIS A 144 -9.11 0.86 -9.36
CA HIS A 144 -10.53 1.16 -9.52
C HIS A 144 -10.84 1.95 -10.80
N THR A 145 -9.82 2.58 -11.40
CA THR A 145 -9.95 3.30 -12.66
C THR A 145 -9.75 2.36 -13.84
N GLU A 146 -8.63 1.64 -13.84
CA GLU A 146 -8.17 0.79 -14.95
C GLU A 146 -8.31 -0.70 -14.64
N GLY A 147 -7.97 -1.55 -15.62
CA GLY A 147 -7.93 -2.99 -15.46
C GLY A 147 -9.31 -3.63 -15.61
N LYS A 148 -9.34 -4.98 -15.63
CA LYS A 148 -10.52 -5.77 -16.02
C LYS A 148 -11.81 -5.36 -15.29
N TYR A 149 -11.70 -4.99 -14.02
CA TYR A 149 -12.84 -4.65 -13.16
C TYR A 149 -12.92 -3.15 -12.82
N GLY A 150 -12.01 -2.31 -13.34
CA GLY A 150 -12.03 -0.86 -13.15
C GLY A 150 -13.18 -0.19 -13.90
N ILE A 151 -13.52 1.04 -13.49
CA ILE A 151 -14.72 1.74 -13.98
C ILE A 151 -14.74 1.88 -15.50
N ILE A 152 -13.58 2.08 -16.15
CA ILE A 152 -13.47 2.24 -17.60
C ILE A 152 -14.00 1.00 -18.33
N ASN A 153 -13.61 -0.20 -17.88
CA ASN A 153 -14.10 -1.44 -18.49
C ASN A 153 -15.54 -1.74 -18.09
N GLN A 154 -15.95 -1.38 -16.87
CA GLN A 154 -17.32 -1.57 -16.43
C GLN A 154 -18.29 -0.76 -17.29
N VAL A 155 -18.05 0.54 -17.48
CA VAL A 155 -18.92 1.39 -18.33
C VAL A 155 -18.93 0.90 -19.78
N ALA A 156 -17.77 0.51 -20.32
CA ALA A 156 -17.67 -0.05 -21.67
C ALA A 156 -18.47 -1.35 -21.84
N SER A 157 -18.50 -2.22 -20.81
CA SER A 157 -19.26 -3.49 -20.86
C SER A 157 -20.77 -3.30 -20.93
N PHE A 158 -21.28 -2.16 -20.44
CA PHE A 158 -22.69 -1.76 -20.58
C PHE A 158 -22.96 -0.99 -21.88
N GLY A 159 -21.95 -0.78 -22.73
CA GLY A 159 -22.08 -0.01 -23.96
C GLY A 159 -22.32 1.50 -23.73
N ILE A 160 -21.96 2.02 -22.56
CA ILE A 160 -22.08 3.44 -22.24
C ILE A 160 -20.72 4.14 -22.28
N SER A 161 -20.73 5.45 -22.55
CA SER A 161 -19.53 6.27 -22.63
C SER A 161 -19.58 7.40 -21.61
N CYS A 162 -18.49 7.60 -20.89
CA CYS A 162 -18.32 8.66 -19.90
C CYS A 162 -17.13 9.54 -20.30
N GLU A 163 -17.13 10.79 -19.87
CA GLU A 163 -15.93 11.63 -19.92
C GLU A 163 -15.14 11.41 -18.62
N PHE A 164 -13.95 10.82 -18.72
CA PHE A 164 -13.10 10.59 -17.54
C PHE A 164 -12.16 11.77 -17.30
N ILE A 165 -12.24 12.36 -16.11
CA ILE A 165 -11.32 13.41 -15.65
C ILE A 165 -10.31 12.77 -14.71
N TYR A 166 -9.05 12.77 -15.10
CA TYR A 166 -8.00 12.10 -14.35
C TYR A 166 -7.33 13.05 -13.35
N VAL A 167 -7.27 12.62 -12.10
CA VAL A 167 -6.66 13.33 -10.97
C VAL A 167 -5.59 12.48 -10.29
N ASP A 168 -4.77 13.09 -9.46
CA ASP A 168 -3.64 12.41 -8.80
C ASP A 168 -4.01 11.92 -7.39
N THR A 169 -5.02 12.52 -6.77
CA THR A 169 -5.52 12.16 -5.43
C THR A 169 -7.04 11.96 -5.42
N TYR A 170 -7.55 11.23 -4.41
CA TYR A 170 -9.00 11.14 -4.21
C TYR A 170 -9.64 12.43 -3.69
N GLU A 171 -8.84 13.30 -3.05
CA GLU A 171 -9.24 14.63 -2.62
C GLU A 171 -9.59 15.51 -3.82
N GLU A 172 -8.70 15.60 -4.80
CA GLU A 172 -8.98 16.27 -6.07
C GLU A 172 -10.25 15.70 -6.74
N ALA A 173 -10.49 14.39 -6.65
CA ALA A 173 -11.69 13.78 -7.23
C ALA A 173 -12.99 14.30 -6.60
N PHE A 174 -13.01 14.49 -5.27
CA PHE A 174 -14.14 15.07 -4.55
C PHE A 174 -14.23 16.59 -4.78
N GLU A 175 -13.11 17.30 -4.82
CA GLU A 175 -13.07 18.74 -5.15
C GLU A 175 -13.68 19.05 -6.52
N LEU A 176 -13.46 18.19 -7.51
CA LEU A 176 -14.08 18.32 -8.83
C LEU A 176 -15.61 18.15 -8.80
N ILE A 177 -16.16 17.38 -7.87
CA ILE A 177 -17.61 17.35 -7.66
C ILE A 177 -18.06 18.64 -6.99
N ASP A 178 -17.36 19.06 -5.93
CA ASP A 178 -17.73 20.21 -5.10
C ASP A 178 -17.73 21.52 -5.91
N ASN A 179 -16.80 21.67 -6.85
CA ASN A 179 -16.74 22.83 -7.75
C ASN A 179 -17.60 22.69 -9.02
N GLY A 180 -18.32 21.57 -9.19
CA GLY A 180 -19.21 21.32 -10.32
C GLY A 180 -18.53 20.94 -11.64
N THR A 181 -17.23 20.63 -11.62
CA THR A 181 -16.50 20.18 -12.82
C THR A 181 -16.82 18.73 -13.19
N ALA A 182 -17.09 17.88 -12.21
CA ALA A 182 -17.46 16.47 -12.37
C ALA A 182 -18.86 16.17 -11.82
N ASP A 183 -19.59 15.26 -12.47
CA ASP A 183 -20.88 14.75 -11.99
C ASP A 183 -20.72 13.65 -10.95
N ALA A 184 -19.61 12.90 -11.04
CA ALA A 184 -19.31 11.76 -10.20
C ALA A 184 -17.81 11.57 -9.98
N ALA A 185 -17.44 10.80 -8.96
CA ALA A 185 -16.08 10.43 -8.64
C ALA A 185 -16.00 8.97 -8.23
N VAL A 186 -14.92 8.30 -8.61
CA VAL A 186 -14.58 6.94 -8.16
C VAL A 186 -13.50 7.01 -7.09
N VAL A 187 -13.85 6.62 -5.88
CA VAL A 187 -12.92 6.55 -4.75
C VAL A 187 -12.97 5.16 -4.11
N ASN A 188 -11.95 4.84 -3.31
CA ASN A 188 -12.01 3.63 -2.49
C ASN A 188 -12.97 3.82 -1.30
N ARG A 189 -13.58 2.71 -0.82
CA ARG A 189 -14.59 2.72 0.26
C ARG A 189 -14.18 3.54 1.48
N LEU A 190 -12.96 3.35 1.97
CA LEU A 190 -12.49 3.96 3.21
C LEU A 190 -12.34 5.47 3.07
N TYR A 191 -11.78 5.94 1.96
CA TYR A 191 -11.71 7.37 1.67
C TYR A 191 -13.10 7.99 1.57
N GLY A 192 -14.01 7.34 0.82
CA GLY A 192 -15.38 7.83 0.67
C GLY A 192 -16.13 7.92 2.01
N LEU A 193 -16.09 6.87 2.84
CA LEU A 193 -16.68 6.87 4.19
C LEU A 193 -16.14 7.99 5.08
N MET A 194 -14.84 8.26 5.01
CA MET A 194 -14.20 9.23 5.90
C MET A 194 -14.54 10.67 5.53
N ASN A 195 -14.77 10.96 4.24
CA ASN A 195 -14.88 12.34 3.73
C ASN A 195 -16.29 12.73 3.25
N GLU A 196 -17.25 11.81 3.17
CA GLU A 196 -18.57 12.10 2.59
C GLU A 196 -19.39 13.15 3.37
N GLU A 197 -19.20 13.25 4.68
CA GLU A 197 -19.90 14.23 5.52
C GLU A 197 -19.31 15.64 5.39
N SER A 198 -18.01 15.76 5.06
CA SER A 198 -17.32 17.05 4.92
C SER A 198 -17.35 17.61 3.50
N SER A 199 -17.71 16.80 2.49
CA SER A 199 -17.79 17.20 1.08
C SER A 199 -19.24 17.37 0.61
N SER A 200 -19.44 18.03 -0.54
CA SER A 200 -20.77 18.20 -1.15
C SER A 200 -21.17 17.04 -2.07
N VAL A 201 -20.76 15.83 -1.69
CA VAL A 201 -21.00 14.59 -2.44
C VAL A 201 -22.20 13.81 -1.89
N LYS A 202 -22.69 12.86 -2.69
CA LYS A 202 -23.72 11.89 -2.31
C LYS A 202 -23.21 10.48 -2.65
N ARG A 203 -23.17 9.58 -1.67
CA ARG A 203 -22.86 8.16 -1.92
C ARG A 203 -23.95 7.55 -2.81
N THR A 204 -23.54 6.85 -3.88
CA THR A 204 -24.45 6.05 -4.71
C THR A 204 -24.47 4.58 -4.26
N SER A 205 -25.37 3.78 -4.83
CA SER A 205 -25.38 2.32 -4.59
C SER A 205 -24.30 1.55 -5.37
N ILE A 206 -23.57 2.24 -6.27
CA ILE A 206 -22.61 1.63 -7.18
C ILE A 206 -21.31 1.36 -6.42
N VAL A 207 -21.10 0.10 -6.06
CA VAL A 207 -19.86 -0.43 -5.51
C VAL A 207 -19.32 -1.53 -6.41
N PHE A 208 -18.01 -1.60 -6.60
CA PHE A 208 -17.42 -2.55 -7.55
C PHE A 208 -15.94 -2.82 -7.25
N ASN A 209 -15.37 -3.79 -7.95
CA ASN A 209 -13.94 -4.10 -7.95
C ASN A 209 -13.35 -4.38 -6.54
N PRO A 210 -13.87 -5.40 -5.83
CA PRO A 210 -13.26 -5.86 -4.59
C PRO A 210 -11.81 -6.27 -4.85
N SER A 211 -10.89 -5.75 -4.04
CA SER A 211 -9.46 -5.83 -4.24
C SER A 211 -8.75 -6.15 -2.93
N GLN A 212 -7.85 -7.13 -2.99
CA GLN A 212 -6.95 -7.47 -1.89
C GLN A 212 -5.81 -6.45 -1.86
N ILE A 213 -5.72 -5.70 -0.77
CA ILE A 213 -4.69 -4.69 -0.57
C ILE A 213 -3.53 -5.32 0.20
N ARG A 214 -2.34 -5.22 -0.37
CA ARG A 214 -1.14 -5.93 0.06
C ARG A 214 0.04 -4.97 0.14
N TYR A 215 1.15 -5.46 0.69
CA TYR A 215 2.46 -4.82 0.52
C TYR A 215 3.03 -5.27 -0.82
N ALA A 216 3.42 -4.31 -1.67
CA ALA A 216 4.18 -4.59 -2.89
C ALA A 216 5.67 -4.36 -2.63
N PHE A 217 6.51 -5.19 -3.23
CA PHE A 217 7.95 -5.18 -3.08
C PHE A 217 8.63 -4.96 -4.43
N THR A 218 9.84 -4.39 -4.42
CA THR A 218 10.69 -4.33 -5.62
C THR A 218 10.83 -5.73 -6.20
N LYS A 219 10.61 -5.89 -7.52
CA LYS A 219 10.61 -7.20 -8.17
C LYS A 219 11.94 -7.93 -8.00
N ASN A 220 11.88 -9.21 -7.61
CA ASN A 220 13.01 -10.14 -7.56
C ASN A 220 14.20 -9.63 -6.72
N LYS A 221 13.97 -8.73 -5.75
CA LYS A 221 15.05 -8.22 -4.89
C LYS A 221 15.53 -9.34 -3.95
N PRO A 222 16.85 -9.59 -3.84
CA PRO A 222 17.38 -10.55 -2.88
C PRO A 222 16.90 -10.24 -1.46
N GLY A 223 16.41 -11.26 -0.76
CA GLY A 223 15.84 -11.13 0.59
C GLY A 223 14.33 -10.97 0.65
N ASN A 224 13.65 -10.65 -0.47
CA ASN A 224 12.18 -10.54 -0.50
C ASN A 224 11.49 -11.77 0.06
N SER A 225 11.92 -12.98 -0.30
CA SER A 225 11.28 -14.21 0.16
C SER A 225 11.31 -14.37 1.69
N ASN A 226 12.37 -13.90 2.37
CA ASN A 226 12.46 -13.96 3.83
C ASN A 226 11.60 -12.87 4.46
N LEU A 227 11.61 -11.66 3.90
CA LEU A 227 10.82 -10.54 4.39
C LEU A 227 9.32 -10.77 4.21
N ILE A 228 8.90 -11.31 3.07
CA ILE A 228 7.52 -11.71 2.79
C ILE A 228 7.07 -12.78 3.78
N LYS A 229 7.87 -13.84 4.00
CA LYS A 229 7.56 -14.87 5.01
C LYS A 229 7.42 -14.30 6.41
N LEU A 230 8.29 -13.36 6.79
CA LEU A 230 8.23 -12.67 8.08
C LEU A 230 6.91 -11.91 8.22
N ILE A 231 6.55 -11.11 7.20
CA ILE A 231 5.31 -10.33 7.18
C ILE A 231 4.07 -11.23 7.23
N ASP A 232 4.03 -12.29 6.43
CA ASP A 232 2.88 -13.21 6.38
C ASP A 232 2.78 -14.15 7.61
N SER A 233 3.78 -14.16 8.50
CA SER A 233 3.81 -15.05 9.69
C SER A 233 3.23 -14.44 10.97
N ARG A 234 2.80 -13.18 10.91
CA ARG A 234 2.33 -12.39 12.05
C ARG A 234 0.89 -11.97 11.83
#